data_AF-A0A7S3JXG0-F1
#
_entry.id   AF-A0A7S3JXG0-F1
#
_cell.length_a   1.000
_cell.length_b   1.000
_cell.length_c   1.000
_cell.angle_alpha   90.00
_cell.angle_beta   90.00
_cell.angle_gamma   90.00
#
_symmetry.space_group_name_H-M   'P 1'
#
loop_
_entity.id
_entity.type
_entity.pdbx_description
1 polymer ?
#
loop_
_entity_poly.entity_id
_entity_poly.type
_entity_poly.pdbx_seq_one_letter_code
_entity_poly.pdbx_strand_id
1 'polypeptide(L)'
;MIESICDENEVIEQNIASTGLKGTDYAGLPVDESIADFRERVAHYEATYQTLDENGVESSHSWIKIVNFKRFIINNIRGYLPSRIVQFVSHLHTKNHVFYLCRHGQSEYNVKGKIGGDSGLSGEGDKFARALADFADKNIIIDHDGLFGPKSNIVPVRLWTSTMRRTRETAKYLRHDKIHIAYHGDDVDGRSQDWIQLRPRAWPNLDELFAGVCDGMTYAEIEELFPEEFARRQKK
;
A
#
# COMPACT_ATOMS: atom_id res chain seq x y z
N MET A 1 19.37 -8.07 14.18
CA MET A 1 19.00 -9.16 13.27
C MET A 1 17.48 -9.20 13.10
N ILE A 2 16.99 -9.71 11.99
CA ILE A 2 15.55 -9.90 11.72
C ILE A 2 15.38 -11.37 11.34
N GLU A 3 14.59 -12.10 12.11
CA GLU A 3 14.30 -13.53 11.88
C GLU A 3 12.80 -13.67 11.56
N SER A 4 12.49 -14.36 10.46
CA SER A 4 11.11 -14.65 10.05
C SER A 4 10.86 -16.15 10.23
N ILE A 5 9.91 -16.48 11.09
CA ILE A 5 9.52 -17.86 11.41
C ILE A 5 8.10 -18.06 10.88
N CYS A 6 7.92 -19.07 10.04
CA CYS A 6 6.61 -19.47 9.55
C CYS A 6 6.46 -20.99 9.68
N ASP A 7 5.51 -21.44 10.48
CA ASP A 7 5.15 -22.86 10.66
C ASP A 7 3.75 -23.18 10.12
N GLU A 8 3.04 -22.19 9.55
CA GLU A 8 1.75 -22.36 8.91
C GLU A 8 1.93 -22.97 7.50
N ASN A 9 1.62 -24.27 7.36
CA ASN A 9 1.76 -25.01 6.10
C ASN A 9 1.09 -24.33 4.90
N GLU A 10 -0.10 -23.75 5.06
CA GLU A 10 -0.79 -23.06 3.97
C GLU A 10 0.01 -21.86 3.43
N VAL A 11 0.64 -21.09 4.32
CA VAL A 11 1.47 -19.92 3.96
C VAL A 11 2.77 -20.38 3.31
N ILE A 12 3.38 -21.45 3.83
CA ILE A 12 4.58 -22.05 3.25
C ILE A 12 4.30 -22.50 1.81
N GLU A 13 3.23 -23.26 1.59
CA GLU A 13 2.85 -23.74 0.26
C GLU A 13 2.53 -22.60 -0.72
N GLN A 14 1.83 -21.56 -0.27
CA GLN A 14 1.59 -20.35 -1.07
C GLN A 14 2.89 -19.62 -1.44
N ASN A 15 3.85 -19.54 -0.51
CA ASN A 15 5.15 -18.93 -0.76
C ASN A 15 5.99 -19.77 -1.74
N ILE A 16 5.96 -21.10 -1.62
CA ILE A 16 6.64 -22.02 -2.55
C ILE A 16 6.08 -21.84 -3.96
N ALA A 17 4.76 -21.86 -4.12
CA ALA A 17 4.11 -21.70 -5.42
C ALA A 17 4.38 -20.33 -6.05
N SER A 18 4.39 -19.25 -5.26
CA SER A 18 4.56 -17.88 -5.77
C SER A 18 6.01 -17.48 -6.02
N THR A 19 6.94 -17.92 -5.16
CA THR A 19 8.34 -17.49 -5.15
C THR A 19 9.26 -18.53 -5.80
N GLY A 20 9.03 -19.82 -5.54
CA GLY A 20 9.80 -20.91 -6.16
C GLY A 20 9.66 -20.92 -7.68
N LEU A 21 8.47 -20.64 -8.22
CA LEU A 21 8.21 -20.69 -9.66
C LEU A 21 8.60 -19.43 -10.44
N LYS A 22 8.93 -18.34 -9.75
CA LYS A 22 9.35 -17.06 -10.38
C LYS A 22 10.82 -16.72 -10.19
N GLY A 23 11.55 -17.51 -9.38
CA GLY A 23 12.97 -17.33 -9.14
C GLY A 23 13.84 -17.75 -10.33
N THR A 24 15.02 -17.14 -10.47
CA THR A 24 16.01 -17.53 -11.49
C THR A 24 16.47 -18.98 -11.32
N ASP A 25 16.43 -19.50 -10.09
CA ASP A 25 16.94 -20.82 -9.71
C ASP A 25 16.15 -21.98 -10.33
N TYR A 26 14.88 -21.75 -10.69
CA TYR A 26 13.98 -22.78 -11.24
C TYR A 26 13.50 -22.43 -12.67
N ALA A 27 14.19 -21.51 -13.33
CA ALA A 27 13.81 -21.06 -14.67
C ALA A 27 13.88 -22.22 -15.68
N GLY A 28 12.73 -22.58 -16.28
CA GLY A 28 12.62 -23.62 -17.30
C GLY A 28 12.44 -25.05 -16.78
N LEU A 29 12.40 -25.25 -15.46
CA LEU A 29 12.05 -26.53 -14.85
C LEU A 29 10.52 -26.71 -14.76
N PRO A 30 10.02 -27.97 -14.83
CA PRO A 30 8.63 -28.26 -14.51
C PRO A 30 8.27 -27.82 -13.08
N VAL A 31 7.03 -27.37 -12.90
CA VAL A 31 6.51 -26.87 -11.61
C VAL A 31 6.67 -27.93 -10.51
N ASP A 32 6.31 -29.17 -10.79
CA ASP A 32 6.34 -30.26 -9.81
C ASP A 32 7.76 -30.61 -9.36
N GLU A 33 8.74 -30.60 -10.28
CA GLU A 33 10.15 -30.83 -9.97
C GLU A 33 10.74 -29.70 -9.13
N SER A 34 10.37 -28.45 -9.44
CA SER A 34 10.82 -27.27 -8.71
C SER A 34 10.31 -27.25 -7.26
N ILE A 35 9.06 -27.67 -7.05
CA ILE A 35 8.45 -27.79 -5.71
C ILE A 35 9.16 -28.88 -4.90
N ALA A 36 9.47 -30.03 -5.53
CA ALA A 36 10.14 -31.14 -4.85
C ALA A 36 11.55 -30.77 -4.39
N ASP A 37 12.36 -30.17 -5.27
CA ASP A 37 13.71 -29.71 -4.95
C ASP A 37 13.69 -28.63 -3.85
N PHE A 38 12.75 -27.68 -3.93
CA PHE A 38 12.60 -26.66 -2.90
C PHE A 38 12.29 -27.25 -1.52
N ARG A 39 11.40 -28.26 -1.45
CA ARG A 39 11.06 -28.95 -0.20
C ARG A 39 12.25 -29.71 0.39
N GLU A 40 13.03 -30.39 -0.45
CA GLU A 40 14.26 -31.06 0.00
C GLU A 40 15.26 -30.06 0.58
N ARG A 41 15.42 -28.91 -0.07
CA ARG A 41 16.28 -27.82 0.41
C ARG A 41 15.81 -27.25 1.73
N VAL A 42 14.50 -27.08 1.94
CA VAL A 42 13.93 -26.67 3.23
C VAL A 42 14.26 -27.70 4.31
N ALA A 43 14.00 -28.99 4.07
CA ALA A 43 14.30 -30.06 5.02
C ALA A 43 15.79 -30.12 5.40
N HIS A 44 16.69 -29.85 4.45
CA HIS A 44 18.12 -29.74 4.71
C HIS A 44 18.46 -28.58 5.68
N TYR A 45 17.87 -27.41 5.46
CA TYR A 45 18.09 -26.27 6.37
C TYR A 45 17.46 -26.50 7.75
N GLU A 46 16.28 -27.12 7.83
CA GLU A 46 15.63 -27.46 9.11
C GLU A 46 16.51 -28.35 9.99
N ALA A 47 17.27 -29.29 9.42
CA ALA A 47 18.14 -30.19 10.18
C ALA A 47 19.29 -29.48 10.91
N THR A 48 19.66 -28.27 10.48
CA THR A 48 20.80 -27.51 11.03
C THR A 48 20.40 -26.15 11.60
N TYR A 49 19.14 -25.75 11.41
CA TYR A 49 18.62 -24.46 11.84
C TYR A 49 18.59 -24.35 13.37
N GLN A 50 19.11 -23.23 13.88
CA GLN A 50 19.02 -22.83 15.28
C GLN A 50 18.34 -21.47 15.32
N THR A 51 17.25 -21.35 16.09
CA THR A 51 16.54 -20.08 16.19
C THR A 51 17.33 -19.09 17.04
N LEU A 52 17.21 -17.78 16.78
CA LEU A 52 17.94 -16.76 17.54
C LEU A 52 17.66 -16.88 19.04
N ASP A 53 18.70 -16.79 19.87
CA ASP A 53 18.56 -16.79 21.33
C ASP A 53 17.93 -18.06 21.93
N GLU A 54 18.00 -19.21 21.24
CA GLU A 54 17.52 -20.50 21.76
C GLU A 54 18.20 -20.88 23.09
N ASN A 55 19.49 -20.54 23.23
CA ASN A 55 20.31 -20.86 24.40
C ASN A 55 20.62 -19.64 25.28
N GLY A 56 20.01 -18.47 25.02
CA GLY A 56 20.25 -17.24 25.78
C GLY A 56 21.57 -16.51 25.47
N VAL A 57 22.33 -16.97 24.48
CA VAL A 57 23.65 -16.41 24.12
C VAL A 57 23.48 -15.05 23.43
N GLU A 58 22.40 -14.87 22.67
CA GLU A 58 22.10 -13.69 21.88
C GLU A 58 21.25 -12.66 22.65
N SER A 59 20.95 -12.87 23.93
CA SER A 59 20.11 -11.99 24.75
C SER A 59 20.64 -10.56 24.85
N SER A 60 21.96 -10.36 24.72
CA SER A 60 22.58 -9.03 24.68
C SER A 60 22.51 -8.34 23.31
N HIS A 61 22.14 -9.06 22.24
CA HIS A 61 22.09 -8.54 20.87
C HIS A 61 20.72 -7.94 20.53
N SER A 62 20.70 -7.00 19.59
CA SER A 62 19.45 -6.38 19.09
C SER A 62 18.83 -7.21 17.98
N TRP A 63 17.62 -7.73 18.19
CA TRP A 63 16.91 -8.53 17.19
C TRP A 63 15.38 -8.45 17.30
N ILE A 64 14.71 -8.85 16.21
CA ILE A 64 13.26 -9.07 16.14
C ILE A 64 12.97 -10.42 15.50
N LYS A 65 12.05 -11.18 16.10
CA LYS A 65 11.41 -12.36 15.50
C LYS A 65 10.01 -12.02 15.03
N ILE A 66 9.68 -12.44 13.83
CA ILE A 66 8.35 -12.34 13.23
C ILE A 66 7.82 -13.76 13.10
N VAL A 67 6.84 -14.13 13.90
CA VAL A 67 6.26 -15.48 13.92
C VAL A 67 4.91 -15.44 13.22
N ASN A 68 4.78 -16.20 12.13
CA ASN A 68 3.59 -16.32 11.26
C ASN A 68 3.00 -14.98 10.82
N PHE A 69 3.83 -13.93 10.72
CA PHE A 69 3.38 -12.55 10.44
C PHE A 69 2.34 -12.00 11.45
N LYS A 70 2.11 -12.69 12.57
CA LYS A 70 1.07 -12.39 13.57
C LYS A 70 1.67 -11.94 14.90
N ARG A 71 2.81 -12.51 15.29
CA ARG A 71 3.44 -12.26 16.59
C ARG A 71 4.86 -11.72 16.40
N PHE A 72 5.19 -10.66 17.13
CA PHE A 72 6.52 -10.04 17.10
C PHE A 72 7.19 -10.19 18.47
N ILE A 73 8.42 -10.69 18.49
CA ILE A 73 9.26 -10.78 19.70
C ILE A 73 10.46 -9.87 19.48
N ILE A 74 10.64 -8.88 20.35
CA ILE A 74 11.62 -7.82 20.15
C ILE A 74 12.60 -7.86 21.32
N ASN A 75 13.91 -7.90 21.02
CA ASN A 75 14.95 -7.93 22.04
C ASN A 75 15.96 -6.78 21.87
N ASN A 76 16.26 -6.14 23.00
CA ASN A 76 17.33 -5.16 23.18
C ASN A 76 17.47 -4.12 22.04
N ILE A 77 16.35 -3.61 21.52
CA ILE A 77 16.37 -2.58 20.47
C ILE A 77 16.64 -1.23 21.10
N ARG A 78 17.75 -0.60 20.70
CA ARG A 78 18.18 0.70 21.22
C ARG A 78 18.47 1.67 20.07
N GLY A 79 18.14 2.94 20.29
CA GLY A 79 18.39 4.01 19.32
C GLY A 79 17.30 4.17 18.27
N TYR A 80 17.37 5.27 17.53
CA TYR A 80 16.31 5.70 16.61
C TYR A 80 16.14 4.75 15.42
N LEU A 81 17.21 4.48 14.67
CA LEU A 81 17.12 3.71 13.42
C LEU A 81 16.61 2.27 13.65
N PRO A 82 17.15 1.46 14.59
CA PRO A 82 16.61 0.13 14.88
C PRO A 82 15.15 0.15 15.32
N SER A 83 14.73 1.15 16.10
CA SER A 83 13.33 1.30 16.51
C SER A 83 12.41 1.59 15.32
N ARG A 84 12.86 2.39 14.35
CA ARG A 84 12.12 2.65 13.11
C ARG A 84 12.04 1.42 12.21
N ILE A 85 13.09 0.62 12.16
CA ILE A 85 13.10 -0.66 11.42
C ILE A 85 12.06 -1.61 12.03
N VAL A 86 12.09 -1.80 13.35
CA VAL A 86 11.10 -2.63 14.06
C VAL A 86 9.69 -2.11 13.82
N GLN A 87 9.48 -0.80 13.96
CA GLN A 87 8.19 -0.19 13.67
C GLN A 87 7.74 -0.50 12.23
N PHE A 88 8.60 -0.34 11.23
CA PHE A 88 8.24 -0.61 9.84
C PHE A 88 7.85 -2.07 9.63
N VAL A 89 8.70 -2.99 10.08
CA VAL A 89 8.54 -4.44 9.91
C VAL A 89 7.28 -4.96 10.63
N SER A 90 6.96 -4.41 11.81
CA SER A 90 5.73 -4.77 12.55
C SER A 90 4.43 -4.38 11.86
N HIS A 91 4.46 -3.49 10.85
CA HIS A 91 3.27 -3.08 10.10
C HIS A 91 3.18 -3.72 8.70
N LEU A 92 4.13 -4.59 8.33
CA LEU A 92 4.05 -5.31 7.07
C LEU A 92 2.97 -6.40 7.14
N HIS A 93 2.26 -6.59 6.04
CA HIS A 93 1.24 -7.61 5.90
C HIS A 93 1.48 -8.43 4.64
N THR A 94 1.11 -9.71 4.67
CA THR A 94 1.21 -10.63 3.53
C THR A 94 -0.06 -10.71 2.70
N LYS A 95 -1.16 -10.08 3.17
CA LYS A 95 -2.42 -10.01 2.42
C LYS A 95 -2.22 -9.20 1.14
N ASN A 96 -2.89 -9.60 0.07
CA ASN A 96 -2.91 -8.86 -1.18
C ASN A 96 -3.75 -7.58 -1.00
N HIS A 97 -3.21 -6.45 -1.46
CA HIS A 97 -3.91 -5.18 -1.52
C HIS A 97 -3.72 -4.56 -2.89
N VAL A 98 -4.81 -4.04 -3.45
CA VAL A 98 -4.78 -3.27 -4.70
C VAL A 98 -4.87 -1.79 -4.36
N PHE A 99 -3.92 -1.01 -4.87
CA PHE A 99 -3.89 0.44 -4.70
C PHE A 99 -4.17 1.13 -6.02
N TYR A 100 -5.20 1.98 -6.05
CA TYR A 100 -5.51 2.84 -7.18
C TYR A 100 -5.02 4.26 -6.87
N LEU A 101 -4.15 4.78 -7.73
CA LEU A 101 -3.60 6.12 -7.60
C LEU A 101 -3.99 6.95 -8.84
N CYS A 102 -4.58 8.12 -8.60
CA CYS A 102 -4.82 9.11 -9.63
C CYS A 102 -4.63 10.52 -9.05
N ARG A 103 -4.36 11.50 -9.91
CA ARG A 103 -4.44 12.92 -9.53
C ARG A 103 -5.90 13.35 -9.46
N HIS A 104 -6.15 14.53 -8.89
CA HIS A 104 -7.43 15.20 -9.09
C HIS A 104 -7.70 15.43 -10.59
N GLY A 105 -8.98 15.54 -10.96
CA GLY A 105 -9.36 16.02 -12.28
C GLY A 105 -8.74 17.40 -12.57
N GLN A 106 -8.63 17.76 -13.84
CA GLN A 106 -8.04 19.04 -14.25
C GLN A 106 -8.68 20.20 -13.47
N SER A 107 -7.85 21.05 -12.86
CA SER A 107 -8.31 22.25 -12.14
C SER A 107 -8.27 23.51 -13.00
N GLU A 108 -8.95 24.56 -12.56
CA GLU A 108 -8.85 25.89 -13.18
C GLU A 108 -7.42 26.43 -13.21
N TYR A 109 -6.60 26.11 -12.20
CA TYR A 109 -5.18 26.50 -12.21
C TYR A 109 -4.37 25.66 -13.20
N ASN A 110 -4.71 24.39 -13.41
CA ASN A 110 -4.06 23.61 -14.47
C ASN A 110 -4.32 24.22 -15.84
N VAL A 111 -5.56 24.66 -16.11
CA VAL A 111 -5.90 25.34 -17.38
C VAL A 111 -5.08 26.61 -17.57
N LYS A 112 -4.85 27.36 -16.49
CA LYS A 112 -4.07 28.61 -16.50
C LYS A 112 -2.55 28.40 -16.37
N GLY A 113 -2.08 27.16 -16.25
CA GLY A 113 -0.65 26.87 -16.03
C GLY A 113 -0.10 27.33 -14.67
N LYS A 114 -0.97 27.55 -13.68
CA LYS A 114 -0.61 27.99 -12.33
C LYS A 114 -0.30 26.80 -11.42
N ILE A 115 0.71 26.94 -10.56
CA ILE A 115 1.10 25.94 -9.57
C ILE A 115 0.42 26.20 -8.22
N GLY A 116 0.29 25.15 -7.41
CA GLY A 116 -0.23 25.26 -6.04
C GLY A 116 -1.69 25.72 -5.96
N GLY A 117 -2.01 26.49 -4.91
CA GLY A 117 -3.33 27.01 -4.63
C GLY A 117 -4.40 25.95 -4.34
N ASP A 118 -5.65 26.42 -4.23
CA ASP A 118 -6.81 25.57 -3.95
C ASP A 118 -7.97 25.79 -4.94
N SER A 119 -7.63 25.91 -6.22
CA SER A 119 -8.63 26.02 -7.28
C SER A 119 -9.50 24.76 -7.40
N GLY A 120 -10.76 24.95 -7.78
CA GLY A 120 -11.69 23.85 -8.10
C GLY A 120 -11.42 23.22 -9.47
N LEU A 121 -12.23 22.22 -9.80
CA LEU A 121 -12.19 21.54 -11.09
C LEU A 121 -12.64 22.45 -12.25
N SER A 122 -12.00 22.24 -13.40
CA SER A 122 -12.50 22.74 -14.69
C SER A 122 -13.68 21.90 -15.19
N GLY A 123 -14.29 22.32 -16.30
CA GLY A 123 -15.31 21.51 -16.98
C GLY A 123 -14.81 20.11 -17.39
N GLU A 124 -13.57 20.00 -17.86
CA GLU A 124 -12.96 18.70 -18.18
C GLU A 124 -12.62 17.91 -16.91
N GLY A 125 -12.24 18.60 -15.82
CA GLY A 125 -12.07 17.98 -14.51
C GLY A 125 -13.35 17.34 -13.97
N ASP A 126 -14.51 17.98 -14.15
CA ASP A 126 -15.81 17.43 -13.77
C ASP A 126 -16.16 16.17 -14.59
N LYS A 127 -15.89 16.18 -15.90
CA LYS A 127 -16.07 14.99 -16.75
C LYS A 127 -15.21 13.83 -16.28
N PHE A 128 -13.95 14.09 -15.95
CA PHE A 128 -13.06 13.08 -15.35
C PHE A 128 -13.63 12.53 -14.04
N ALA A 129 -14.12 13.39 -13.15
CA ALA A 129 -14.72 12.97 -11.87
C ALA A 129 -15.91 12.00 -12.06
N ARG A 130 -16.75 12.22 -13.08
CA ARG A 130 -17.85 11.33 -13.43
C ARG A 130 -17.36 10.00 -13.98
N ALA A 131 -16.40 10.04 -14.91
CA ALA A 131 -15.80 8.84 -15.47
C ALA A 131 -15.08 8.00 -14.40
N LEU A 132 -14.46 8.65 -13.41
CA LEU A 132 -13.85 7.98 -12.26
C LEU A 132 -14.90 7.26 -11.42
N ALA A 133 -16.08 7.85 -11.21
CA ALA A 133 -17.17 7.18 -10.50
C ALA A 133 -17.66 5.94 -11.24
N ASP A 134 -17.90 6.05 -12.54
CA ASP A 134 -18.28 4.90 -13.38
C ASP A 134 -17.20 3.82 -13.40
N PHE A 135 -15.92 4.21 -13.42
CA PHE A 135 -14.79 3.30 -13.34
C PHE A 135 -14.73 2.60 -11.98
N ALA A 136 -14.96 3.33 -10.89
CA ALA A 136 -14.91 2.80 -9.54
C ALA A 136 -15.99 1.75 -9.30
N ASP A 137 -17.22 2.02 -9.74
CA ASP A 137 -18.36 1.11 -9.63
C ASP A 137 -18.14 -0.20 -10.41
N LYS A 138 -17.42 -0.14 -11.53
CA LYS A 138 -17.18 -1.30 -12.41
C LYS A 138 -15.91 -2.08 -12.05
N ASN A 139 -14.86 -1.42 -11.58
CA ASN A 139 -13.51 -2.00 -11.51
C ASN A 139 -12.87 -1.93 -10.12
N ILE A 140 -13.23 -0.95 -9.29
CA ILE A 140 -12.56 -0.74 -7.99
C ILE A 140 -13.28 -1.48 -6.87
N ILE A 141 -14.61 -1.37 -6.84
CA ILE A 141 -15.42 -2.02 -5.80
C ILE A 141 -15.75 -3.48 -6.13
N ILE A 142 -15.29 -3.98 -7.28
CA ILE A 142 -15.54 -5.32 -7.78
C ILE A 142 -14.23 -6.12 -7.80
N ASP A 143 -14.26 -7.33 -7.23
CA ASP A 143 -13.17 -8.31 -7.32
C ASP A 143 -13.26 -9.08 -8.63
N HIS A 144 -12.49 -8.66 -9.63
CA HIS A 144 -12.41 -9.35 -10.93
C HIS A 144 -11.48 -10.56 -10.90
N ASP A 145 -10.46 -10.52 -10.05
CA ASP A 145 -9.39 -11.52 -10.01
C ASP A 145 -9.66 -12.64 -8.98
N GLY A 146 -10.77 -12.55 -8.24
CA GLY A 146 -11.13 -13.51 -7.20
C GLY A 146 -10.19 -13.47 -6.00
N LEU A 147 -9.45 -12.37 -5.80
CA LEU A 147 -8.43 -12.22 -4.77
C LEU A 147 -9.01 -12.13 -3.35
N PHE A 148 -10.30 -11.81 -3.21
CA PHE A 148 -10.96 -11.51 -1.95
C PHE A 148 -12.08 -12.50 -1.59
N GLY A 149 -12.32 -13.53 -2.42
CA GLY A 149 -13.04 -14.75 -2.06
C GLY A 149 -14.41 -14.94 -2.73
N PRO A 150 -15.03 -16.13 -2.55
CA PRO A 150 -16.07 -16.64 -3.44
C PRO A 150 -17.51 -16.17 -3.14
N LYS A 151 -17.76 -15.38 -2.09
CA LYS A 151 -19.14 -15.12 -1.59
C LYS A 151 -19.74 -13.78 -1.99
N SER A 152 -18.94 -12.80 -2.41
CA SER A 152 -19.44 -11.57 -3.03
C SER A 152 -18.36 -10.94 -3.90
N ASN A 153 -18.70 -10.60 -5.15
CA ASN A 153 -17.79 -9.83 -6.00
C ASN A 153 -17.54 -8.41 -5.47
N ILE A 154 -18.21 -7.96 -4.41
CA ILE A 154 -18.02 -6.60 -3.87
C ILE A 154 -16.91 -6.61 -2.82
N VAL A 155 -15.94 -5.71 -2.97
CA VAL A 155 -14.82 -5.55 -2.04
C VAL A 155 -14.92 -4.26 -1.22
N PRO A 156 -14.58 -4.27 0.09
CA PRO A 156 -14.52 -3.06 0.90
C PRO A 156 -13.39 -2.12 0.46
N VAL A 157 -13.73 -0.95 -0.09
CA VAL A 157 -12.74 0.02 -0.57
C VAL A 157 -12.70 1.28 0.30
N ARG A 158 -11.47 1.76 0.57
CA ARG A 158 -11.21 3.04 1.25
C ARG A 158 -10.89 4.12 0.22
N LEU A 159 -11.44 5.32 0.43
CA LEU A 159 -11.13 6.49 -0.38
C LEU A 159 -10.32 7.50 0.43
N TRP A 160 -9.15 7.89 -0.09
CA TRP A 160 -8.34 8.96 0.46
C TRP A 160 -8.26 10.12 -0.53
N THR A 161 -8.46 11.32 -0.02
CA THR A 161 -8.22 12.56 -0.76
C THR A 161 -7.21 13.40 0.00
N SER A 162 -6.66 14.41 -0.67
CA SER A 162 -6.03 15.52 0.05
C SER A 162 -7.10 16.40 0.72
N THR A 163 -6.71 17.47 1.40
CA THR A 163 -7.65 18.46 1.93
C THR A 163 -8.11 19.47 0.88
N MET A 164 -7.33 19.61 -0.21
CA MET A 164 -7.60 20.51 -1.34
C MET A 164 -8.96 20.25 -2.01
N ARG A 165 -9.64 21.33 -2.37
CA ARG A 165 -10.94 21.37 -3.04
C ARG A 165 -11.00 20.47 -4.28
N ARG A 166 -10.01 20.53 -5.17
CA ARG A 166 -9.96 19.74 -6.41
C ARG A 166 -9.98 18.23 -6.19
N THR A 167 -9.33 17.69 -5.16
CA THR A 167 -9.34 16.23 -4.89
C THR A 167 -10.70 15.80 -4.34
N ARG A 168 -11.30 16.62 -3.47
CA ARG A 168 -12.66 16.40 -2.95
C ARG A 168 -13.73 16.50 -4.03
N GLU A 169 -13.63 17.48 -4.92
CA GLU A 169 -14.54 17.62 -6.07
C GLU A 169 -14.38 16.47 -7.06
N THR A 170 -13.18 15.90 -7.21
CA THR A 170 -12.94 14.71 -8.06
C THR A 170 -13.68 13.49 -7.50
N ALA A 171 -13.73 13.38 -6.17
CA ALA A 171 -14.41 12.29 -5.48
C ALA A 171 -15.93 12.44 -5.36
N LYS A 172 -16.51 13.60 -5.72
CA LYS A 172 -17.89 13.95 -5.35
C LYS A 172 -18.99 13.06 -5.94
N TYR A 173 -18.69 12.35 -7.03
CA TYR A 173 -19.64 11.43 -7.68
C TYR A 173 -19.45 9.97 -7.23
N LEU A 174 -18.46 9.67 -6.40
CA LEU A 174 -18.25 8.32 -5.86
C LEU A 174 -19.37 7.96 -4.88
N ARG A 175 -19.92 6.76 -5.02
CA ARG A 175 -21.01 6.27 -4.15
C ARG A 175 -20.48 5.84 -2.80
N HIS A 176 -21.29 6.06 -1.76
CA HIS A 176 -20.96 5.71 -0.38
C HIS A 176 -21.97 4.74 0.22
N ASP A 177 -22.29 3.71 -0.54
CA ASP A 177 -23.29 2.73 -0.15
C ASP A 177 -22.83 1.94 1.07
N LYS A 178 -23.79 1.66 1.97
CA LYS A 178 -23.56 0.82 3.12
C LYS A 178 -23.64 -0.64 2.68
N ILE A 179 -22.58 -1.40 2.92
CA ILE A 179 -22.55 -2.83 2.66
C ILE A 179 -22.26 -3.59 3.95
N HIS A 180 -22.68 -4.84 4.03
CA HIS A 180 -22.36 -5.73 5.13
C HIS A 180 -21.21 -6.63 4.70
N ILE A 181 -20.08 -6.53 5.40
CA ILE A 181 -18.93 -7.38 5.15
C ILE A 181 -18.87 -8.47 6.24
N ALA A 182 -18.82 -9.71 5.80
CA ALA A 182 -18.44 -10.84 6.65
C ALA A 182 -16.92 -10.99 6.52
N TYR A 183 -16.17 -10.69 7.57
CA TYR A 183 -14.75 -11.01 7.58
C TYR A 183 -14.60 -12.53 7.69
N HIS A 184 -13.87 -13.14 6.75
CA HIS A 184 -13.35 -14.49 6.90
C HIS A 184 -11.83 -14.41 7.02
N GLY A 185 -11.35 -14.73 8.21
CA GLY A 185 -9.95 -14.76 8.61
C GLY A 185 -9.87 -14.81 10.13
N ASP A 186 -9.62 -16.00 10.67
CA ASP A 186 -9.35 -16.35 12.08
C ASP A 186 -10.38 -15.95 13.17
N ASP A 187 -11.41 -15.15 12.86
CA ASP A 187 -12.46 -14.80 13.81
C ASP A 187 -13.55 -15.88 13.89
N VAL A 188 -13.53 -16.64 14.99
CA VAL A 188 -14.49 -17.71 15.35
C VAL A 188 -15.93 -17.19 15.58
N ASP A 189 -16.14 -15.87 15.60
CA ASP A 189 -17.38 -15.25 16.09
C ASP A 189 -18.41 -14.83 15.02
N GLY A 190 -18.15 -15.02 13.72
CA GLY A 190 -19.14 -14.74 12.67
C GLY A 190 -19.64 -13.28 12.65
N ARG A 191 -18.84 -12.33 13.14
CA ARG A 191 -19.25 -10.92 13.27
C ARG A 191 -19.31 -10.25 11.89
N SER A 192 -20.51 -9.86 11.48
CA SER A 192 -20.72 -8.97 10.34
C SER A 192 -20.51 -7.51 10.77
N GLN A 193 -19.76 -6.73 10.00
CA GLN A 193 -19.60 -5.30 10.24
C GLN A 193 -20.21 -4.48 9.11
N ASP A 194 -20.82 -3.36 9.48
CA ASP A 194 -21.26 -2.32 8.56
C ASP A 194 -20.07 -1.58 7.97
N TRP A 195 -19.95 -1.60 6.65
CA TRP A 195 -18.95 -0.86 5.88
C TRP A 195 -19.62 0.23 5.05
N ILE A 196 -19.00 1.41 4.96
CA ILE A 196 -19.44 2.45 4.03
C ILE A 196 -18.41 2.52 2.91
N GLN A 197 -18.82 2.16 1.71
CA GLN A 197 -17.95 2.14 0.53
C GLN A 197 -17.35 3.51 0.27
N LEU A 198 -16.06 3.54 -0.09
CA LEU A 198 -15.36 4.74 -0.50
C LEU A 198 -15.56 5.94 0.44
N ARG A 199 -15.77 5.71 1.75
CA ARG A 199 -16.01 6.79 2.71
C ARG A 199 -14.87 7.81 2.62
N PRO A 200 -15.13 9.08 2.26
CA PRO A 200 -14.06 10.05 2.05
C PRO A 200 -13.27 10.28 3.33
N ARG A 201 -11.94 10.19 3.25
CA ARG A 201 -11.02 10.64 4.30
C ARG A 201 -9.99 11.59 3.70
N ALA A 202 -10.03 12.84 4.13
CA ALA A 202 -9.05 13.84 3.74
C ALA A 202 -7.80 13.74 4.62
N TRP A 203 -6.64 13.71 3.98
CA TRP A 203 -5.34 13.65 4.66
C TRP A 203 -4.49 14.87 4.26
N PRO A 204 -4.10 15.73 5.21
CA PRO A 204 -3.20 16.86 4.93
C PRO A 204 -1.86 16.45 4.32
N ASN A 205 -1.37 15.25 4.68
CA ASN A 205 -0.12 14.70 4.13
C ASN A 205 -0.20 14.35 2.63
N LEU A 206 -1.40 14.37 2.04
CA LEU A 206 -1.62 14.18 0.61
C LEU A 206 -1.80 15.52 -0.12
N ASP A 207 -1.70 16.66 0.56
CA ASP A 207 -1.75 17.96 -0.09
C ASP A 207 -0.55 18.17 -1.00
N GLU A 208 -0.78 18.95 -2.06
CA GLU A 208 0.25 19.30 -3.03
C GLU A 208 1.41 20.04 -2.34
N LEU A 209 2.61 19.90 -2.90
CA LEU A 209 3.78 20.61 -2.41
C LEU A 209 3.50 22.12 -2.32
N PHE A 210 3.70 22.67 -1.12
CA PHE A 210 3.52 24.10 -0.90
C PHE A 210 4.62 24.89 -1.62
N ALA A 211 4.22 25.72 -2.59
CA ALA A 211 5.14 26.52 -3.39
C ALA A 211 5.61 27.81 -2.71
N GLY A 212 5.19 28.07 -1.47
CA GLY A 212 5.58 29.27 -0.71
C GLY A 212 5.09 30.54 -1.40
N VAL A 213 5.99 31.51 -1.59
CA VAL A 213 5.68 32.79 -2.26
C VAL A 213 5.29 32.63 -3.73
N CYS A 214 5.59 31.48 -4.35
CA CYS A 214 5.25 31.17 -5.74
C CYS A 214 3.87 30.50 -5.90
N ASP A 215 3.10 30.35 -4.82
CA ASP A 215 1.79 29.71 -4.86
C ASP A 215 0.79 30.52 -5.71
N GLY A 216 0.13 29.87 -6.66
CA GLY A 216 -0.79 30.51 -7.61
C GLY A 216 -0.14 31.22 -8.79
N MET A 217 1.18 31.14 -8.94
CA MET A 217 1.92 31.68 -10.09
C MET A 217 2.07 30.66 -11.22
N THR A 218 2.21 31.14 -12.44
CA THR A 218 2.67 30.37 -13.59
C THR A 218 4.19 30.25 -13.56
N TYR A 219 4.75 29.26 -14.27
CA TYR A 219 6.21 29.15 -14.37
C TYR A 219 6.87 30.38 -15.03
N ALA A 220 6.18 31.02 -15.99
CA ALA A 220 6.66 32.26 -16.61
C ALA A 220 6.71 33.43 -15.61
N GLU A 221 5.67 33.60 -14.79
CA GLU A 221 5.67 34.60 -13.71
C GLU A 221 6.78 34.33 -12.69
N ILE A 222 7.07 33.06 -12.37
CA ILE A 222 8.15 32.68 -11.44
C ILE A 222 9.53 32.98 -12.05
N GLU A 223 9.71 32.71 -13.35
CA GLU A 223 10.97 33.02 -14.05
C GLU A 223 11.25 34.53 -14.08
N GLU A 224 10.21 35.36 -14.24
CA GLU A 224 10.33 36.82 -14.24
C GLU A 224 10.55 37.39 -12.83
N LEU A 225 9.77 36.96 -11.84
CA LEU A 225 9.79 37.51 -10.48
C LEU A 225 10.90 36.91 -9.60
N PHE A 226 11.25 35.64 -9.82
CA PHE A 226 12.22 34.88 -9.02
C PHE A 226 13.21 34.09 -9.90
N PRO A 227 13.95 34.75 -10.81
CA PRO A 227 14.82 34.08 -11.79
C PRO A 227 15.90 33.20 -11.15
N GLU A 228 16.48 33.64 -10.03
CA GLU A 228 17.50 32.86 -9.32
C GLU A 228 16.94 31.54 -8.76
N GLU A 229 15.76 31.58 -8.14
CA GLU A 229 15.11 30.40 -7.57
C GLU A 229 14.61 29.45 -8.67
N PHE A 230 14.10 30.00 -9.77
CA PHE A 230 13.73 29.23 -10.96
C PHE A 230 14.94 28.47 -11.53
N ALA A 231 16.08 29.15 -11.71
CA ALA A 231 17.31 28.54 -12.20
C ALA A 231 17.89 27.49 -11.22
N ARG A 232 17.81 27.73 -9.90
CA ARG A 232 18.22 26.74 -8.89
C ARG A 232 17.37 25.48 -8.94
N ARG A 233 16.06 25.61 -9.16
CA ARG A 233 15.14 24.48 -9.24
C ARG A 233 15.39 23.60 -10.48
N GLN A 234 15.83 24.17 -11.59
CA GLN A 234 16.15 23.41 -12.81
C GLN A 234 17.46 22.61 -12.71
N LYS A 235 18.34 22.91 -11.75
CA LYS A 235 19.64 22.24 -11.59
C LYS A 235 19.61 20.96 -10.74
N LYS A 236 18.43 20.53 -10.28
CA LYS A 236 18.22 19.27 -9.55
C LYS A 236 17.73 18.17 -10.48
#